data_AF-A0A5P2BJ97-F1
#
_entry.id   AF-A0A5P2BJ97-F1
#
_cell.length_a   1.000
_cell.length_b   1.000
_cell.length_c   1.000
_cell.angle_alpha   90.00
_cell.angle_beta   90.00
_cell.angle_gamma   90.00
#
_symmetry.space_group_name_H-M   'P 1'
#
loop_
_entity.id
_entity.type
_entity.pdbx_description
1 polymer ?
#
loop_
_entity_poly.entity_id
_entity_poly.type
_entity_poly.pdbx_seq_one_letter_code
_entity_poly.pdbx_strand_id
1 'polypeptide(L)'
;MHDTGTVAPSDPAPGPVDAQSRHARRFGLPIATCLVMGNIIGGGIFLLPASVAPFGTISLVAFAVLTAGAIALALVFGRLAERDPRTGGPYVYARAAFGDFAGFLAAWSYWITTWVSNAALAVAAVGYLDVLIPVNDHKWSACVAALVLQLLPALANFAGTRYVGAVQLVATVLKFVPLLLVAVGGLFFFDSANLGPFQASDDSPMGAVSAAAAILLFSYLGVESAAVSAGEVRDPRRNVGRATILGTLGAAVVYLLGTLAVFGTVAHDKLVASTAPFSDAVDVMFGGSWGGTAVACAALVSMVGALNGWTLLSAQTPYAAAQDGLFPGAFGKKKRGVPTVGVLVTVVLASLLTVYNYTAGSGGVFESLVLITTFTATVPYLLATAAQIYFLVSGQRDRVHRGRLVRDAVLAGAAFAFSMWLVAGSGYAAVYQGVLFLFVGVLVYAWMAARKQRAATENH
;
A
#
# COMPACT_ATOMS: atom_id res chain seq x y z
N MET A 1 17.09 -44.91 -55.05
CA MET A 1 17.36 -43.96 -53.95
C MET A 1 16.40 -42.80 -54.10
N HIS A 2 15.24 -42.86 -53.44
CA HIS A 2 14.31 -41.75 -53.31
C HIS A 2 14.62 -41.08 -51.98
N ASP A 3 15.16 -39.86 -52.02
CA ASP A 3 15.37 -39.04 -50.84
C ASP A 3 14.14 -38.13 -50.67
N THR A 4 13.42 -38.31 -49.57
CA THR A 4 12.21 -37.55 -49.23
C THR A 4 12.57 -36.56 -48.13
N GLY A 5 13.03 -35.37 -48.54
CA GLY A 5 13.30 -34.26 -47.63
C GLY A 5 12.01 -33.70 -47.05
N THR A 6 11.68 -34.10 -45.83
CA THR A 6 10.64 -33.47 -45.00
C THR A 6 11.08 -32.07 -44.58
N VAL A 7 10.42 -31.04 -45.12
CA VAL A 7 10.58 -29.64 -44.68
C VAL A 7 9.86 -29.48 -43.33
N ALA A 8 10.61 -29.15 -42.28
CA ALA A 8 10.06 -28.81 -40.97
C ALA A 8 9.23 -27.51 -41.05
N PRO A 9 8.08 -27.40 -40.36
CA PRO A 9 7.30 -26.16 -40.34
C PRO A 9 8.09 -25.05 -39.65
N SER A 10 8.30 -23.94 -40.35
CA SER A 10 8.92 -22.72 -39.81
C SER A 10 8.08 -22.17 -38.66
N ASP A 11 8.71 -21.91 -37.51
CA ASP A 11 8.10 -21.21 -36.39
C ASP A 11 7.43 -19.90 -36.86
N PRO A 12 6.19 -19.60 -36.45
CA PRO A 12 5.57 -18.34 -36.80
C PRO A 12 6.37 -17.20 -36.19
N ALA A 13 6.78 -16.26 -37.05
CA ALA A 13 7.46 -15.05 -36.65
C ALA A 13 6.67 -14.37 -35.51
N PRO A 14 7.35 -13.85 -34.46
CA PRO A 14 6.67 -13.16 -33.38
C PRO A 14 5.87 -12.01 -33.96
N GLY A 15 4.54 -12.06 -33.79
CA GLY A 15 3.62 -11.05 -34.28
C GLY A 15 4.03 -9.65 -33.83
N PRO A 16 3.59 -8.60 -34.55
CA PRO A 16 3.99 -7.23 -34.28
C PRO A 16 3.61 -6.89 -32.84
N VAL A 17 4.63 -6.74 -31.99
CA VAL A 17 4.46 -6.25 -30.62
C VAL A 17 3.85 -4.86 -30.74
N ASP A 18 2.57 -4.78 -30.35
CA ASP A 18 1.68 -3.62 -30.44
C ASP A 18 2.43 -2.27 -30.40
N ALA A 19 2.41 -1.52 -31.50
CA ALA A 19 3.01 -0.20 -31.56
C ALA A 19 2.37 0.78 -30.55
N GLN A 20 1.16 0.49 -30.07
CA GLN A 20 0.52 1.20 -28.95
C GLN A 20 1.25 1.04 -27.62
N SER A 21 2.03 -0.04 -27.42
CA SER A 21 2.75 -0.33 -26.17
C SER A 21 3.97 0.57 -25.93
N ARG A 22 4.59 1.11 -26.99
CA ARG A 22 5.79 1.97 -26.86
C ARG A 22 5.48 3.34 -26.26
N HIS A 23 4.27 3.86 -26.44
CA HIS A 23 3.81 5.12 -25.83
C HIS A 23 3.20 4.96 -24.42
N ALA A 24 2.99 3.72 -23.96
CA ALA A 24 2.40 3.41 -22.65
C ALA A 24 3.44 3.28 -21.51
N ARG A 25 4.71 3.01 -21.81
CA ARG A 25 5.79 2.84 -20.80
C ARG A 25 6.45 4.17 -20.43
N ARG A 26 5.77 4.94 -19.59
CA ARG A 26 6.14 6.32 -19.24
C ARG A 26 7.07 6.41 -18.03
N PHE A 27 7.11 5.40 -17.16
CA PHE A 27 7.86 5.48 -15.91
C PHE A 27 9.25 4.89 -16.04
N GLY A 28 10.28 5.73 -16.15
CA GLY A 28 11.67 5.31 -15.92
C GLY A 28 11.91 4.93 -14.45
N LEU A 29 13.09 4.39 -14.14
CA LEU A 29 13.45 4.01 -12.77
C LEU A 29 13.19 5.13 -11.73
N PRO A 30 13.59 6.41 -11.96
CA PRO A 30 13.33 7.46 -10.98
C PRO A 30 11.84 7.68 -10.71
N ILE A 31 11.01 7.68 -11.77
CA ILE A 31 9.57 7.89 -11.65
C ILE A 31 8.91 6.69 -10.95
N ALA A 32 9.33 5.46 -11.26
CA ALA A 32 8.84 4.27 -10.58
C ALA A 32 9.24 4.25 -9.10
N THR A 33 10.47 4.67 -8.76
CA THR A 33 10.93 4.83 -7.38
C THR A 33 10.10 5.88 -6.65
N CYS A 34 9.84 7.04 -7.28
CA CYS A 34 8.97 8.07 -6.73
C CYS A 34 7.52 7.58 -6.56
N LEU A 35 7.01 6.73 -7.45
CA LEU A 35 5.68 6.14 -7.30
C LEU A 35 5.61 5.26 -6.05
N VAL A 36 6.58 4.35 -5.87
CA VAL A 36 6.67 3.49 -4.69
C VAL A 36 6.81 4.35 -3.44
N MET A 37 7.81 5.22 -3.41
CA MET A 37 8.09 6.07 -2.26
C MET A 37 6.91 6.99 -1.95
N GLY A 38 6.22 7.53 -2.96
CA GLY A 38 5.07 8.41 -2.78
C GLY A 38 3.81 7.70 -2.31
N ASN A 39 3.65 6.40 -2.59
CA ASN A 39 2.52 5.62 -2.06
C ASN A 39 2.80 5.12 -0.64
N ILE A 40 4.06 4.77 -0.35
CA ILE A 40 4.54 4.45 0.99
C ILE A 40 4.41 5.70 1.87
N ILE A 41 5.11 6.79 1.53
CA ILE A 41 5.09 8.09 2.23
C ILE A 41 3.77 8.83 1.95
N GLY A 42 2.67 8.31 2.47
CA GLY A 42 1.35 8.94 2.44
C GLY A 42 1.04 9.67 3.74
N GLY A 43 -0.17 9.47 4.26
CA GLY A 43 -0.59 10.01 5.56
C GLY A 43 -0.26 9.12 6.75
N GLY A 44 0.12 7.86 6.52
CA GLY A 44 0.53 6.95 7.59
C GLY A 44 1.64 7.57 8.43
N ILE A 45 2.75 7.98 7.81
CA ILE A 45 3.88 8.54 8.55
C ILE A 45 3.50 9.68 9.49
N PHE A 46 2.60 10.55 9.06
CA PHE A 46 2.30 11.77 9.78
C PHE A 46 1.58 11.50 11.10
N LEU A 47 0.72 10.48 11.19
CA LEU A 47 -0.01 10.18 12.43
C LEU A 47 0.57 9.01 13.23
N LEU A 48 1.35 8.13 12.58
CA LEU A 48 1.86 6.91 13.19
C LEU A 48 2.70 7.12 14.47
N PRO A 49 3.53 8.17 14.62
CA PRO A 49 4.23 8.39 15.89
C PRO A 49 3.28 8.51 17.08
N ALA A 50 2.14 9.21 16.91
CA ALA A 50 1.11 9.31 17.93
C ALA A 50 0.41 7.96 18.15
N SER A 51 0.07 7.24 17.07
CA SER A 51 -0.60 5.93 17.15
C SER A 51 0.26 4.84 17.82
N VAL A 52 1.58 4.96 17.81
CA VAL A 52 2.49 3.97 18.43
C VAL A 52 3.14 4.42 19.73
N ALA A 53 3.02 5.71 20.06
CA ALA A 53 3.45 6.24 21.35
C ALA A 53 2.82 5.47 22.54
N PRO A 54 1.54 5.04 22.52
CA PRO A 54 0.95 4.23 23.60
C PRO A 54 1.68 2.92 23.93
N PHE A 55 2.52 2.40 23.03
CA PHE A 55 3.33 1.21 23.31
C PHE A 55 4.65 1.53 24.01
N GLY A 56 5.09 2.79 23.98
CA GLY A 56 6.39 3.24 24.49
C GLY A 56 7.49 3.18 23.42
N THR A 57 8.75 3.39 23.81
CA THR A 57 9.89 3.38 22.87
C THR A 57 10.17 2.00 22.26
N ILE A 58 9.59 0.92 22.80
CA ILE A 58 9.59 -0.42 22.17
C ILE A 58 8.97 -0.41 20.77
N SER A 59 8.09 0.55 20.47
CA SER A 59 7.55 0.75 19.12
C SER A 59 8.62 1.09 18.08
N LEU A 60 9.74 1.73 18.48
CA LEU A 60 10.88 1.98 17.59
C LEU A 60 11.61 0.67 17.22
N VAL A 61 11.69 -0.28 18.16
CA VAL A 61 12.19 -1.63 17.90
C VAL A 61 11.25 -2.36 16.94
N ALA A 62 9.94 -2.26 17.18
CA ALA A 62 8.94 -2.81 16.27
C ALA A 62 9.07 -2.22 14.86
N PHE A 63 9.32 -0.91 14.74
CA PHE A 63 9.55 -0.25 13.46
C PHE A 63 10.80 -0.77 12.75
N ALA A 64 11.92 -0.96 13.47
CA ALA A 64 13.13 -1.51 12.89
C ALA A 64 12.93 -2.95 12.37
N VAL A 65 12.28 -3.81 13.15
CA VAL A 65 11.94 -5.19 12.74
C VAL A 65 11.00 -5.18 11.53
N LEU A 66 9.98 -4.33 11.56
CA LEU A 66 9.05 -4.16 10.45
C LEU A 66 9.75 -3.69 9.17
N THR A 67 10.69 -2.75 9.29
CA THR A 67 11.49 -2.23 8.17
C THR A 67 12.25 -3.38 7.49
N ALA A 68 12.88 -4.26 8.28
CA ALA A 68 13.57 -5.43 7.74
C ALA A 68 12.61 -6.37 6.99
N GLY A 69 11.41 -6.60 7.54
CA GLY A 69 10.36 -7.38 6.88
C GLY A 69 9.84 -6.75 5.59
N ALA A 70 9.63 -5.43 5.58
CA ALA A 70 9.23 -4.67 4.39
C ALA A 70 10.29 -4.73 3.28
N ILE A 71 11.58 -4.64 3.64
CA ILE A 71 12.69 -4.83 2.69
C ILE A 71 12.72 -6.27 2.17
N ALA A 72 12.46 -7.28 3.00
CA ALA A 72 12.35 -8.66 2.55
C ALA A 72 11.20 -8.85 1.55
N LEU A 73 10.02 -8.26 1.81
CA LEU A 73 8.91 -8.22 0.86
C LEU A 73 9.29 -7.51 -0.45
N ALA A 74 9.96 -6.36 -0.37
CA ALA A 74 10.45 -5.61 -1.52
C ALA A 74 11.37 -6.45 -2.41
N LEU A 75 12.27 -7.22 -1.80
CA LEU A 75 13.16 -8.15 -2.49
C LEU A 75 12.39 -9.30 -3.17
N VAL A 76 11.38 -9.86 -2.49
CA VAL A 76 10.51 -10.92 -3.06
C VAL A 76 9.72 -10.38 -4.26
N PHE A 77 9.11 -9.21 -4.13
CA PHE A 77 8.40 -8.57 -5.26
C PHE A 77 9.34 -8.28 -6.43
N GLY A 78 10.58 -7.86 -6.16
CA GLY A 78 11.58 -7.71 -7.21
C GLY A 78 11.83 -8.99 -8.00
N ARG A 79 11.91 -10.15 -7.33
CA ARG A 79 12.09 -11.45 -8.01
C ARG A 79 10.86 -11.92 -8.76
N LEU A 80 9.67 -11.69 -8.20
CA LEU A 80 8.42 -12.00 -8.87
C LEU A 80 8.24 -11.12 -10.12
N ALA A 81 8.61 -9.85 -10.07
CA ALA A 81 8.55 -8.94 -11.22
C ALA A 81 9.58 -9.27 -12.31
N GLU A 82 10.79 -9.73 -11.94
CA GLU A 82 11.77 -10.26 -12.91
C GLU A 82 11.20 -11.45 -13.70
N ARG A 83 10.45 -12.31 -13.00
CA ARG A 83 9.82 -13.52 -13.53
C ARG A 83 8.59 -13.23 -14.38
N ASP A 84 7.70 -12.37 -13.89
CA ASP A 84 6.43 -12.01 -14.53
C ASP A 84 6.16 -10.49 -14.43
N PRO A 85 6.59 -9.69 -15.42
CA PRO A 85 6.47 -8.23 -15.38
C PRO A 85 5.10 -7.71 -15.82
N ARG A 86 4.04 -8.53 -15.76
CA ARG A 86 2.68 -8.10 -16.12
C ARG A 86 2.08 -7.18 -15.05
N THR A 87 1.13 -6.34 -15.49
CA THR A 87 0.39 -5.41 -14.62
C THR A 87 -0.54 -6.20 -13.69
N GLY A 88 -0.63 -5.78 -12.43
CA GLY A 88 -1.49 -6.39 -11.40
C GLY A 88 -0.74 -6.90 -10.17
N GLY A 89 0.59 -6.96 -10.20
CA GLY A 89 1.41 -7.23 -9.02
C GLY A 89 1.04 -8.53 -8.29
N PRO A 90 0.71 -8.49 -6.98
CA PRO A 90 0.38 -9.69 -6.19
C PRO A 90 -0.69 -10.58 -6.82
N TYR A 91 -1.68 -9.99 -7.49
CA TYR A 91 -2.75 -10.71 -8.20
C TYR A 91 -2.19 -11.66 -9.26
N VAL A 92 -1.28 -11.16 -10.10
CA VAL A 92 -0.70 -11.93 -11.22
C VAL A 92 0.14 -13.08 -10.67
N TYR A 93 0.90 -12.83 -9.62
CA TYR A 93 1.78 -13.84 -9.02
C TYR A 93 0.98 -14.98 -8.39
N ALA A 94 -0.06 -14.64 -7.61
CA ALA A 94 -0.95 -15.62 -7.00
C ALA A 94 -1.68 -16.47 -8.07
N ARG A 95 -2.20 -15.81 -9.11
CA ARG A 95 -2.89 -16.50 -10.22
C ARG A 95 -1.96 -17.44 -10.98
N ALA A 96 -0.74 -17.01 -11.26
CA ALA A 96 0.24 -17.81 -12.00
C ALA A 96 0.74 -19.04 -11.21
N ALA A 97 0.74 -18.99 -9.88
CA ALA A 97 1.17 -20.10 -9.03
C ALA A 97 0.02 -21.06 -8.66
N PHE A 98 -1.17 -20.52 -8.37
CA PHE A 98 -2.24 -21.27 -7.71
C PHE A 98 -3.58 -21.25 -8.47
N GLY A 99 -3.65 -20.57 -9.61
CA GLY A 99 -4.85 -20.51 -10.46
C GLY A 99 -5.82 -19.37 -10.11
N ASP A 100 -6.97 -19.39 -10.79
CA ASP A 100 -7.91 -18.28 -10.87
C ASP A 100 -8.49 -17.85 -9.51
N PHE A 101 -8.81 -18.79 -8.60
CA PHE A 101 -9.37 -18.46 -7.29
C PHE A 101 -8.39 -17.72 -6.38
N ALA A 102 -7.12 -18.15 -6.34
CA ALA A 102 -6.09 -17.47 -5.57
C ALA A 102 -5.76 -16.09 -6.15
N GLY A 103 -5.77 -15.96 -7.49
CA GLY A 103 -5.73 -14.68 -8.17
C GLY A 103 -6.87 -13.78 -7.71
N PHE A 104 -8.12 -14.25 -7.81
CA PHE A 104 -9.28 -13.49 -7.35
C PHE A 104 -9.14 -13.04 -5.89
N LEU A 105 -8.75 -13.94 -4.98
CA LEU A 105 -8.61 -13.62 -3.56
C LEU A 105 -7.55 -12.53 -3.33
N ALA A 106 -6.41 -12.61 -4.02
CA ALA A 106 -5.39 -11.57 -3.97
C ALA A 106 -5.90 -10.22 -4.48
N ALA A 107 -6.61 -10.20 -5.62
CA ALA A 107 -7.18 -8.98 -6.18
C ALA A 107 -8.30 -8.38 -5.31
N TRP A 108 -9.17 -9.23 -4.76
CA TRP A 108 -10.29 -8.83 -3.90
C TRP A 108 -9.78 -8.26 -2.58
N SER A 109 -8.85 -8.96 -1.92
CA SER A 109 -8.24 -8.49 -0.68
C SER A 109 -7.45 -7.19 -0.88
N TYR A 110 -6.69 -7.10 -1.97
CA TYR A 110 -5.98 -5.87 -2.31
C TYR A 110 -6.92 -4.70 -2.57
N TRP A 111 -8.03 -4.95 -3.27
CA TRP A 111 -9.05 -3.93 -3.48
C TRP A 111 -9.65 -3.45 -2.15
N ILE A 112 -9.91 -4.36 -1.21
CA ILE A 112 -10.32 -4.00 0.16
C ILE A 112 -9.30 -3.09 0.83
N THR A 113 -8.03 -3.50 0.83
CA THR A 113 -6.93 -2.67 1.35
C THR A 113 -6.97 -1.26 0.78
N THR A 114 -7.14 -1.11 -0.53
CA THR A 114 -7.07 0.22 -1.16
C THR A 114 -8.20 1.17 -0.74
N TRP A 115 -9.45 0.72 -0.62
CA TRP A 115 -10.55 1.61 -0.22
C TRP A 115 -10.59 1.84 1.30
N VAL A 116 -10.17 0.88 2.12
CA VAL A 116 -10.00 1.08 3.58
C VAL A 116 -8.85 2.05 3.85
N SER A 117 -7.71 1.93 3.13
CA SER A 117 -6.58 2.88 3.20
C SER A 117 -7.01 4.30 2.87
N ASN A 118 -7.85 4.49 1.85
CA ASN A 118 -8.37 5.82 1.50
C ASN A 118 -9.16 6.45 2.67
N ALA A 119 -9.99 5.67 3.37
CA ALA A 119 -10.70 6.14 4.54
C ALA A 119 -9.74 6.49 5.69
N ALA A 120 -8.73 5.65 5.96
CA ALA A 120 -7.72 5.91 7.00
C ALA A 120 -6.93 7.19 6.71
N LEU A 121 -6.54 7.37 5.45
CA LEU A 121 -5.79 8.53 4.98
C LEU A 121 -6.60 9.83 5.06
N ALA A 122 -7.90 9.77 4.79
CA ALA A 122 -8.81 10.90 4.97
C ALA A 122 -8.91 11.31 6.44
N VAL A 123 -9.00 10.34 7.36
CA VAL A 123 -9.04 10.60 8.82
C VAL A 123 -7.74 11.24 9.30
N ALA A 124 -6.57 10.73 8.85
CA ALA A 124 -5.29 11.34 9.17
C ALA A 124 -5.19 12.79 8.66
N ALA A 125 -5.75 13.07 7.48
CA ALA A 125 -5.77 14.41 6.91
C ALA A 125 -6.63 15.38 7.70
N VAL A 126 -7.70 14.91 8.34
CA VAL A 126 -8.51 15.74 9.25
C VAL A 126 -7.68 16.19 10.46
N GLY A 127 -6.83 15.34 11.02
CA GLY A 127 -5.95 15.72 12.14
C GLY A 127 -5.04 16.91 11.81
N TYR A 128 -4.50 16.94 10.59
CA TYR A 128 -3.69 18.08 10.12
C TYR A 128 -4.52 19.28 9.65
N LEU A 129 -5.73 19.06 9.16
CA LEU A 129 -6.65 20.16 8.86
C LEU A 129 -7.04 20.93 10.12
N ASP A 130 -7.17 20.22 11.24
CA ASP A 130 -7.52 20.77 12.55
C ASP A 130 -6.51 21.81 13.07
N VAL A 131 -5.23 21.65 12.70
CA VAL A 131 -4.16 22.64 12.98
C VAL A 131 -4.44 23.97 12.26
N LEU A 132 -5.08 23.93 11.09
CA LEU A 132 -5.36 25.12 10.29
C LEU A 132 -6.71 25.73 10.65
N ILE A 133 -7.73 24.88 10.80
CA ILE A 133 -9.11 25.26 11.07
C ILE A 133 -9.67 24.20 12.02
N PRO A 134 -10.16 24.57 13.22
CA PRO A 134 -10.67 23.61 14.20
C PRO A 134 -11.90 22.90 13.63
N VAL A 135 -11.72 21.66 13.18
CA VAL A 135 -12.75 20.81 12.57
C VAL A 135 -13.11 19.63 13.47
N ASN A 136 -12.29 19.31 14.48
CA ASN A 136 -12.51 18.20 15.41
C ASN A 136 -13.43 18.53 16.59
N ASP A 137 -13.84 19.80 16.77
CA ASP A 137 -14.79 20.22 17.82
C ASP A 137 -16.11 19.43 17.76
N HIS A 138 -16.51 19.02 16.56
CA HIS A 138 -17.68 18.19 16.33
C HIS A 138 -17.36 17.00 15.41
N LYS A 139 -17.80 15.80 15.81
CA LYS A 139 -17.57 14.59 15.01
C LYS A 139 -18.11 14.68 13.58
N TRP A 140 -19.18 15.45 13.36
CA TRP A 140 -19.79 15.64 12.05
C TRP A 140 -18.99 16.60 11.17
N SER A 141 -18.36 17.66 11.74
CA SER A 141 -17.45 18.51 10.96
C SER A 141 -16.20 17.74 10.55
N ALA A 142 -15.62 16.94 11.45
CA ALA A 142 -14.51 16.05 11.14
C ALA A 142 -14.89 15.02 10.05
N CYS A 143 -16.07 14.41 10.15
CA CYS A 143 -16.58 13.48 9.14
C CYS A 143 -16.74 14.15 7.77
N VAL A 144 -17.37 15.33 7.70
CA VAL A 144 -17.54 16.07 6.44
C VAL A 144 -16.17 16.47 5.86
N ALA A 145 -15.23 16.91 6.68
CA ALA A 145 -13.87 17.23 6.24
C ALA A 145 -13.18 16.01 5.62
N ALA A 146 -13.25 14.83 6.26
CA ALA A 146 -12.71 13.59 5.71
C ALA A 146 -13.35 13.24 4.36
N LEU A 147 -14.68 13.36 4.25
CA LEU A 147 -15.43 13.09 3.01
C LEU A 147 -15.01 14.03 1.87
N VAL A 148 -14.81 15.32 2.15
CA VAL A 148 -14.36 16.30 1.16
C VAL A 148 -12.93 15.99 0.72
N LEU A 149 -12.03 15.71 1.66
CA LEU A 149 -10.62 15.43 1.39
C LEU A 149 -10.42 14.20 0.49
N GLN A 150 -11.25 13.16 0.63
CA GLN A 150 -11.20 12.00 -0.27
C GLN A 150 -11.88 12.24 -1.63
N LEU A 151 -12.90 13.10 -1.70
CA LEU A 151 -13.67 13.32 -2.93
C LEU A 151 -12.87 14.13 -3.96
N LEU A 152 -12.06 15.09 -3.50
CA LEU A 152 -11.23 15.94 -4.35
C LEU A 152 -10.29 15.12 -5.27
N PRO A 153 -9.47 14.19 -4.76
CA PRO A 153 -8.68 13.26 -5.59
C PRO A 153 -9.51 12.37 -6.52
N ALA A 154 -10.68 11.92 -6.09
CA ALA A 154 -11.56 11.09 -6.91
C ALA A 154 -12.04 11.84 -8.15
N LEU A 155 -12.44 13.11 -7.99
CA LEU A 155 -12.82 13.99 -9.11
C LEU A 155 -11.64 14.21 -10.07
N ALA A 156 -10.43 14.39 -9.55
CA ALA A 156 -9.23 14.48 -10.37
C ALA A 156 -8.96 13.18 -11.17
N ASN A 157 -9.18 12.02 -10.55
CA ASN A 157 -9.07 10.72 -11.23
C ASN A 157 -10.09 10.59 -12.38
N PHE A 158 -11.32 11.09 -12.23
CA PHE A 158 -12.30 11.09 -13.32
C PHE A 158 -11.91 12.01 -14.50
N ALA A 159 -11.04 13.00 -14.28
CA ALA A 159 -10.55 13.88 -15.34
C ALA A 159 -9.52 13.21 -16.27
N GLY A 160 -8.82 12.16 -15.80
CA GLY A 160 -7.98 11.27 -16.62
C GLY A 160 -6.55 11.06 -16.09
N THR A 161 -5.90 9.97 -16.53
CA THR A 161 -4.59 9.50 -16.00
C THR A 161 -3.41 10.45 -16.24
N ARG A 162 -3.47 11.33 -17.25
CA ARG A 162 -2.38 12.27 -17.55
C ARG A 162 -2.11 13.26 -16.41
N TYR A 163 -3.16 13.65 -15.68
CA TYR A 163 -3.05 14.56 -14.55
C TYR A 163 -2.54 13.84 -13.29
N VAL A 164 -2.92 12.56 -13.12
CA VAL A 164 -2.58 11.75 -11.95
C VAL A 164 -1.06 11.57 -11.79
N GLY A 165 -0.34 11.23 -12.87
CA GLY A 165 1.12 11.03 -12.80
C GLY A 165 1.91 12.31 -12.51
N ALA A 166 1.48 13.46 -13.02
CA ALA A 166 2.12 14.75 -12.76
C ALA A 166 1.87 15.22 -11.31
N VAL A 167 0.62 15.10 -10.84
CA VAL A 167 0.23 15.41 -9.46
C VAL A 167 1.00 14.52 -8.49
N GLN A 168 1.13 13.21 -8.76
CA GLN A 168 1.87 12.28 -7.91
C GLN A 168 3.35 12.67 -7.79
N LEU A 169 4.00 13.05 -8.90
CA LEU A 169 5.41 13.41 -8.90
C LEU A 169 5.66 14.69 -8.09
N VAL A 170 4.86 15.73 -8.34
CA VAL A 170 4.94 17.00 -7.60
C VAL A 170 4.66 16.76 -6.12
N ALA A 171 3.58 16.04 -5.79
CA ALA A 171 3.24 15.71 -4.41
C ALA A 171 4.34 14.91 -3.71
N THR A 172 5.03 14.00 -4.41
CA THR A 172 6.13 13.20 -3.85
C THR A 172 7.35 14.02 -3.52
N VAL A 173 7.79 14.90 -4.43
CA VAL A 173 8.93 15.79 -4.15
C VAL A 173 8.58 16.78 -3.04
N LEU A 174 7.39 17.37 -3.12
CA LEU A 174 6.94 18.41 -2.19
C LEU A 174 6.70 17.87 -0.77
N LYS A 175 6.37 16.58 -0.61
CA LYS A 175 6.26 15.97 0.72
C LYS A 175 7.57 15.43 1.27
N PHE A 176 8.46 14.92 0.43
CA PHE A 176 9.67 14.26 0.90
C PHE A 176 10.65 15.24 1.54
N VAL A 177 10.85 16.40 0.91
CA VAL A 177 11.85 17.39 1.38
C VAL A 177 11.47 17.95 2.76
N PRO A 178 10.26 18.50 2.99
CA PRO A 178 9.90 19.01 4.32
C PRO A 178 9.94 17.93 5.40
N LEU A 179 9.49 16.71 5.06
CA LEU A 179 9.46 15.61 6.01
C LEU A 179 10.85 15.12 6.39
N LEU A 180 11.77 15.05 5.41
CA LEU A 180 13.16 14.73 5.68
C LEU A 180 13.84 15.85 6.49
N LEU A 181 13.52 17.12 6.23
CA LEU A 181 14.03 18.25 7.01
C LEU A 181 13.56 18.19 8.47
N VAL A 182 12.28 17.87 8.73
CA VAL A 182 11.79 17.69 10.10
C VAL A 182 12.40 16.43 10.73
N ALA A 183 12.51 15.33 9.98
CA ALA A 183 13.09 14.08 10.47
C ALA A 183 14.57 14.19 10.84
N VAL A 184 15.37 14.93 10.08
CA VAL A 184 16.80 15.14 10.38
C VAL A 184 16.98 16.33 11.34
N GLY A 185 16.27 17.43 11.09
CA GLY A 185 16.31 18.65 11.91
C GLY A 185 15.87 18.40 13.34
N GLY A 186 14.80 17.62 13.55
CA GLY A 186 14.28 17.30 14.87
C GLY A 186 15.26 16.49 15.73
N LEU A 187 16.22 15.76 15.14
CA LEU A 187 17.25 15.07 15.91
C LEU A 187 18.22 16.02 16.62
N PHE A 188 18.36 17.26 16.14
CA PHE A 188 19.16 18.29 16.83
C PHE A 188 18.45 18.88 18.06
N PHE A 189 17.14 18.66 18.17
CA PHE A 189 16.29 19.10 19.29
C PHE A 189 15.87 17.90 20.15
N PHE A 190 16.54 16.77 19.98
CA PHE A 190 16.26 15.55 20.72
C PHE A 190 16.59 15.73 22.20
N ASP A 191 15.59 15.49 23.04
CA ASP A 191 15.75 15.41 24.49
C ASP A 191 15.23 14.05 24.97
N SER A 192 16.09 13.27 25.62
CA SER A 192 15.72 11.98 26.17
C SER A 192 14.66 12.07 27.27
N ALA A 193 14.47 13.23 27.89
CA ALA A 193 13.41 13.47 28.87
C ALA A 193 12.00 13.43 28.26
N ASN A 194 11.87 13.65 26.95
CA ASN A 194 10.59 13.55 26.24
C ASN A 194 10.17 12.10 25.98
N LEU A 195 11.14 11.16 26.01
CA LEU A 195 10.87 9.76 25.77
C LEU A 195 9.94 9.20 26.86
N GLY A 196 8.91 8.50 26.41
CA GLY A 196 8.09 7.67 27.30
C GLY A 196 8.85 6.46 27.84
N PRO A 197 8.22 5.66 28.71
CA PRO A 197 8.80 4.42 29.19
C PRO A 197 9.13 3.48 28.02
N PHE A 198 10.06 2.54 28.24
CA PHE A 198 10.41 1.54 27.23
C PHE A 198 9.17 0.77 26.78
N GLN A 199 8.35 0.36 27.75
CA GLN A 199 7.07 -0.26 27.54
C GLN A 199 6.01 0.54 28.31
N ALA A 200 5.08 1.14 27.57
CA ALA A 200 3.99 1.95 28.13
C ALA A 200 2.65 1.19 28.22
N SER A 201 2.55 0.04 27.54
CA SER A 201 1.36 -0.82 27.53
C SER A 201 1.48 -1.97 28.53
N ASP A 202 0.34 -2.46 29.02
CA ASP A 202 0.24 -3.61 29.94
C ASP A 202 0.49 -4.97 29.26
N ASP A 203 0.72 -4.98 27.95
CA ASP A 203 0.99 -6.19 27.18
C ASP A 203 2.33 -6.84 27.57
N SER A 204 2.60 -8.06 27.08
CA SER A 204 3.98 -8.57 27.07
C SER A 204 4.85 -7.78 26.08
N PRO A 205 6.19 -7.69 26.26
CA PRO A 205 7.06 -7.00 25.30
C PRO A 205 6.87 -7.47 23.86
N MET A 206 6.71 -8.79 23.66
CA MET A 206 6.47 -9.37 22.33
C MET A 206 5.07 -9.01 21.80
N GLY A 207 4.07 -8.92 22.68
CA GLY A 207 2.72 -8.44 22.34
C GLY A 207 2.74 -6.99 21.88
N ALA A 208 3.38 -6.10 22.64
CA ALA A 208 3.54 -4.68 22.30
C ALA A 208 4.27 -4.48 20.96
N VAL A 209 5.35 -5.23 20.72
CA VAL A 209 6.06 -5.20 19.42
C VAL A 209 5.14 -5.65 18.28
N SER A 210 4.35 -6.70 18.49
CA SER A 210 3.44 -7.24 17.46
C SER A 210 2.30 -6.28 17.13
N ALA A 211 1.68 -5.68 18.15
CA ALA A 211 0.61 -4.70 17.98
C ALA A 211 1.12 -3.41 17.32
N ALA A 212 2.25 -2.87 17.79
CA ALA A 212 2.89 -1.71 17.16
C ALA A 212 3.29 -1.99 15.71
N ALA A 213 3.90 -3.16 15.43
CA ALA A 213 4.27 -3.54 14.06
C ALA A 213 3.05 -3.65 13.13
N ALA A 214 1.92 -4.15 13.61
CA ALA A 214 0.70 -4.23 12.83
C ALA A 214 0.15 -2.85 12.44
N ILE A 215 0.23 -1.87 13.35
CA ILE A 215 -0.14 -0.47 13.04
C ILE A 215 0.88 0.14 12.06
N LEU A 216 2.17 -0.06 12.32
CA LEU A 216 3.26 0.47 11.52
C LEU A 216 3.31 -0.15 10.10
N LEU A 217 2.76 -1.34 9.86
CA LEU A 217 2.72 -1.91 8.50
C LEU A 217 2.03 -0.96 7.51
N PHE A 218 1.05 -0.18 7.98
CA PHE A 218 0.39 0.84 7.17
C PHE A 218 1.37 1.80 6.51
N SER A 219 2.48 2.11 7.20
CA SER A 219 3.56 2.93 6.67
C SER A 219 4.18 2.32 5.41
N TYR A 220 4.34 0.99 5.35
CA TYR A 220 4.99 0.29 4.23
C TYR A 220 4.04 -0.23 3.15
N LEU A 221 2.74 0.07 3.25
CA LEU A 221 1.81 -0.25 2.17
C LEU A 221 2.16 0.54 0.92
N GLY A 222 2.12 -0.13 -0.23
CA GLY A 222 2.56 0.45 -1.48
C GLY A 222 3.97 0.02 -1.90
N VAL A 223 4.65 -0.85 -1.12
CA VAL A 223 5.85 -1.57 -1.59
C VAL A 223 5.60 -2.31 -2.91
N GLU A 224 4.39 -2.80 -3.11
CA GLU A 224 3.92 -3.49 -4.30
C GLU A 224 3.50 -2.56 -5.46
N SER A 225 3.45 -1.23 -5.25
CA SER A 225 2.91 -0.27 -6.22
C SER A 225 3.54 -0.38 -7.60
N ALA A 226 4.87 -0.51 -7.68
CA ALA A 226 5.57 -0.64 -8.96
C ALA A 226 5.21 -1.96 -9.67
N ALA A 227 4.94 -3.03 -8.92
CA ALA A 227 4.53 -4.32 -9.46
C ALA A 227 3.07 -4.29 -9.96
N VAL A 228 2.18 -3.61 -9.23
CA VAL A 228 0.79 -3.38 -9.68
C VAL A 228 0.77 -2.61 -10.99
N SER A 229 1.60 -1.58 -11.13
CA SER A 229 1.69 -0.75 -12.34
C SER A 229 2.82 -1.14 -13.30
N ALA A 230 3.27 -2.40 -13.29
CA ALA A 230 4.46 -2.84 -14.05
C ALA A 230 4.37 -2.57 -15.57
N GLY A 231 3.17 -2.57 -16.16
CA GLY A 231 2.97 -2.29 -17.59
C GLY A 231 3.30 -0.84 -17.99
N GLU A 232 3.31 0.09 -17.04
CA GLU A 232 3.65 1.50 -17.27
C GLU A 232 5.15 1.80 -17.05
N VAL A 233 5.90 0.83 -16.50
CA VAL A 233 7.33 0.94 -16.19
C VAL A 233 8.18 0.57 -17.41
N ARG A 234 9.21 1.38 -17.68
CA ARG A 234 10.24 1.09 -18.69
C ARG A 234 11.15 -0.01 -18.19
N ASP A 235 11.43 -1.03 -19.02
CA ASP A 235 12.20 -2.22 -18.64
C ASP A 235 11.73 -2.82 -17.30
N PRO A 236 10.46 -3.29 -17.22
CA PRO A 236 9.82 -3.64 -15.96
C PRO A 236 10.52 -4.80 -15.23
N ARG A 237 11.13 -5.73 -15.96
CA ARG A 237 11.89 -6.85 -15.37
C ARG A 237 13.05 -6.37 -14.50
N ARG A 238 13.68 -5.24 -14.85
CA ARG A 238 14.80 -4.68 -14.07
C ARG A 238 14.37 -3.57 -13.14
N ASN A 239 13.48 -2.69 -13.61
CA ASN A 239 13.18 -1.45 -12.91
C ASN A 239 12.11 -1.58 -11.83
N VAL A 240 11.16 -2.53 -11.93
CA VAL A 240 10.15 -2.72 -10.88
C VAL A 240 10.81 -3.12 -9.57
N GLY A 241 11.68 -4.12 -9.57
CA GLY A 241 12.39 -4.56 -8.36
C GLY A 241 13.30 -3.48 -7.78
N ARG A 242 14.08 -2.79 -8.63
CA ARG A 242 14.94 -1.68 -8.19
C ARG A 242 14.15 -0.53 -7.60
N ALA A 243 13.06 -0.11 -8.26
CA ALA A 243 12.19 0.95 -7.78
C ALA A 243 11.56 0.59 -6.43
N THR A 244 11.13 -0.66 -6.29
CA THR A 244 10.52 -1.18 -5.05
C THR A 244 11.50 -1.11 -3.88
N ILE A 245 12.74 -1.60 -4.06
CA ILE A 245 13.76 -1.59 -3.02
C ILE A 245 14.19 -0.15 -2.69
N LEU A 246 14.52 0.66 -3.69
CA LEU A 246 14.98 2.04 -3.49
C LEU A 246 13.89 2.90 -2.83
N GLY A 247 12.63 2.75 -3.26
CA GLY A 247 11.51 3.47 -2.69
C GLY A 247 11.25 3.07 -1.23
N THR A 248 11.34 1.77 -0.93
CA THR A 248 11.18 1.25 0.44
C THR A 248 12.29 1.74 1.37
N LEU A 249 13.55 1.71 0.91
CA LEU A 249 14.69 2.21 1.69
C LEU A 249 14.60 3.73 1.93
N GLY A 250 14.28 4.49 0.89
CA GLY A 250 14.11 5.95 1.01
C GLY A 250 13.01 6.33 2.01
N ALA A 251 11.88 5.63 1.97
CA ALA A 251 10.82 5.83 2.94
C ALA A 251 11.22 5.38 4.35
N ALA A 252 11.88 4.24 4.49
CA ALA A 252 12.33 3.74 5.79
C ALA A 252 13.25 4.73 6.52
N VAL A 253 14.17 5.39 5.80
CA VAL A 253 15.03 6.42 6.38
C VAL A 253 14.19 7.57 6.95
N VAL A 254 13.26 8.11 6.16
CA VAL A 254 12.40 9.22 6.62
C VAL A 254 11.53 8.80 7.80
N TYR A 255 11.03 7.57 7.78
CA TYR A 255 10.12 7.05 8.80
C TYR A 255 10.78 6.81 10.14
N LEU A 256 11.93 6.13 10.13
CA LEU A 256 12.68 5.84 11.34
C LEU A 256 13.22 7.13 11.97
N LEU A 257 13.85 8.00 11.15
CA LEU A 257 14.36 9.28 11.64
C LEU A 257 13.23 10.20 12.09
N GLY A 258 12.14 10.29 11.32
CA GLY A 258 10.99 11.13 11.63
C GLY A 258 10.30 10.72 12.92
N THR A 259 10.05 9.42 13.09
CA THR A 259 9.43 8.90 14.32
C THR A 259 10.35 9.09 15.52
N LEU A 260 11.65 8.82 15.38
CA LEU A 260 12.62 9.05 16.43
C LEU A 260 12.72 10.54 16.82
N ALA A 261 12.73 11.44 15.84
CA ALA A 261 12.75 12.88 16.06
C ALA A 261 11.49 13.35 16.80
N VAL A 262 10.31 12.89 16.40
CA VAL A 262 9.05 13.22 17.09
C VAL A 262 9.05 12.71 18.53
N PHE A 263 9.49 11.45 18.76
CA PHE A 263 9.60 10.88 20.11
C PHE A 263 10.57 11.66 21.01
N GLY A 264 11.66 12.20 20.44
CA GLY A 264 12.64 12.98 21.18
C GLY A 264 12.29 14.45 21.36
N THR A 265 11.33 14.98 20.61
CA THR A 265 10.96 16.41 20.63
C THR A 265 9.65 16.66 21.37
N VAL A 266 8.65 15.80 21.20
CA VAL A 266 7.33 15.94 21.82
C VAL A 266 7.25 15.05 23.05
N ALA A 267 6.95 15.63 24.21
CA ALA A 267 6.75 14.88 25.45
C ALA A 267 5.70 13.78 25.28
N HIS A 268 6.00 12.57 25.78
CA HIS A 268 5.19 11.37 25.61
C HIS A 268 3.69 11.55 25.85
N ASP A 269 3.31 12.16 26.98
CA ASP A 269 1.89 12.34 27.36
C ASP A 269 1.12 13.20 26.34
N LYS A 270 1.80 14.17 25.71
CA LYS A 270 1.23 14.97 24.62
C LYS A 270 1.20 14.20 23.31
N LEU A 271 2.26 13.45 23.01
CA LEU A 271 2.38 12.68 21.78
C LEU A 271 1.29 11.62 21.65
N VAL A 272 0.95 10.93 22.74
CA VAL A 272 -0.12 9.91 22.79
C VAL A 272 -1.49 10.50 22.41
N ALA A 273 -1.74 11.77 22.71
CA ALA A 273 -3.00 12.46 22.42
C ALA A 273 -2.97 13.28 21.11
N SER A 274 -1.83 13.30 20.40
CA SER A 274 -1.62 14.18 19.25
C SER A 274 -2.37 13.69 18.02
N THR A 275 -2.99 14.64 17.30
CA THR A 275 -3.60 14.43 15.98
C THR A 275 -2.71 14.91 14.82
N ALA A 276 -1.59 15.58 15.14
CA ALA A 276 -0.66 16.15 14.16
C ALA A 276 0.78 16.18 14.71
N PRO A 277 1.40 15.03 15.02
CA PRO A 277 2.61 14.99 15.85
C PRO A 277 3.85 15.63 15.20
N PHE A 278 3.93 15.66 13.87
CA PHE A 278 4.98 16.42 13.19
C PHE A 278 4.79 17.94 13.28
N SER A 279 3.55 18.42 13.36
CA SER A 279 3.28 19.85 13.58
C SER A 279 3.66 20.23 15.02
N ASP A 280 3.26 19.40 15.99
CA ASP A 280 3.64 19.58 17.40
C ASP A 280 5.15 19.59 17.60
N ALA A 281 5.86 18.66 16.95
CA ALA A 281 7.32 18.59 17.02
C ALA A 281 7.98 19.90 16.53
N VAL A 282 7.53 20.45 15.41
CA VAL A 282 8.10 21.69 14.85
C VAL A 282 7.76 22.91 15.71
N ASP A 283 6.56 22.97 16.28
CA ASP A 283 6.18 24.04 17.21
C ASP A 283 7.02 24.00 18.50
N VAL A 284 7.35 22.80 19.00
CA VAL A 284 8.29 22.64 20.12
C VAL A 284 9.72 23.06 19.74
N MET A 285 10.19 22.70 18.54
CA MET A 285 11.55 23.00 18.08
C MET A 285 11.81 24.51 17.91
N PHE A 286 10.88 25.24 17.30
CA PHE A 286 11.10 26.63 16.89
C PHE A 286 10.31 27.67 17.71
N GLY A 287 9.36 27.21 18.53
CA GLY A 287 8.44 28.07 19.27
C GLY A 287 7.37 28.71 18.39
N GLY A 288 6.19 28.96 18.98
CA GLY A 288 5.00 29.46 18.27
C GLY A 288 4.26 28.36 17.51
N SER A 289 3.37 28.75 16.59
CA SER A 289 2.53 27.83 15.80
C SER A 289 2.76 27.90 14.28
N TRP A 290 3.65 28.79 13.83
CA TRP A 290 3.87 29.05 12.39
C TRP A 290 4.52 27.85 11.70
N GLY A 291 5.43 27.17 12.39
CA GLY A 291 6.16 26.02 11.86
C GLY A 291 5.26 24.79 11.75
N GLY A 292 4.46 24.51 12.78
CA GLY A 292 3.44 23.47 12.79
C GLY A 292 2.37 23.71 11.73
N THR A 293 1.95 24.96 11.50
CA THR A 293 1.04 25.35 10.41
C THR A 293 1.65 25.06 9.03
N ALA A 294 2.94 25.35 8.84
CA ALA A 294 3.63 25.07 7.57
C ALA A 294 3.73 23.56 7.31
N VAL A 295 4.05 22.77 8.35
CA VAL A 295 4.06 21.30 8.28
C VAL A 295 2.65 20.77 7.98
N ALA A 296 1.61 21.32 8.61
CA ALA A 296 0.24 20.90 8.38
C ALA A 296 -0.21 21.13 6.92
N CYS A 297 0.12 22.29 6.34
CA CYS A 297 -0.10 22.53 4.92
C CYS A 297 0.61 21.49 4.04
N ALA A 298 1.88 21.20 4.33
CA ALA A 298 2.65 20.21 3.58
C ALA A 298 2.09 18.78 3.73
N ALA A 299 1.65 18.41 4.95
CA ALA A 299 1.03 17.14 5.26
C ALA A 299 -0.30 16.98 4.50
N LEU A 300 -1.15 18.00 4.45
CA LEU A 300 -2.39 17.96 3.69
C LEU A 300 -2.16 17.75 2.20
N VAL A 301 -1.22 18.49 1.60
CA VAL A 301 -0.85 18.32 0.18
C VAL A 301 -0.32 16.90 -0.06
N SER A 302 0.49 16.39 0.87
CA SER A 302 1.01 15.01 0.83
C SER A 302 -0.11 13.97 0.85
N MET A 303 -1.06 14.09 1.78
CA MET A 303 -2.15 13.14 1.97
C MET A 303 -3.14 13.17 0.82
N VAL A 304 -3.49 14.36 0.29
CA VAL A 304 -4.30 14.49 -0.94
C VAL A 304 -3.59 13.86 -2.14
N GLY A 305 -2.28 14.06 -2.27
CA GLY A 305 -1.46 13.40 -3.28
C GLY A 305 -1.47 11.87 -3.15
N ALA A 306 -1.35 11.36 -1.92
CA ALA A 306 -1.42 9.91 -1.66
C ALA A 306 -2.82 9.34 -1.93
N LEU A 307 -3.90 10.03 -1.54
CA LEU A 307 -5.28 9.64 -1.86
C LEU A 307 -5.49 9.52 -3.37
N ASN A 308 -4.88 10.40 -4.15
CA ASN A 308 -4.93 10.35 -5.61
C ASN A 308 -4.26 9.09 -6.17
N GLY A 309 -3.07 8.72 -5.68
CA GLY A 309 -2.35 7.51 -6.06
C GLY A 309 -3.07 6.22 -5.64
N TRP A 310 -3.54 6.16 -4.40
CA TRP A 310 -4.28 5.00 -3.86
C TRP A 310 -5.63 4.81 -4.55
N THR A 311 -6.33 5.89 -4.91
CA THR A 311 -7.55 5.82 -5.70
C THR A 311 -7.29 5.23 -7.08
N LEU A 312 -6.18 5.58 -7.73
CA LEU A 312 -5.80 4.96 -9.01
C LEU A 312 -5.51 3.46 -8.85
N LEU A 313 -4.71 3.07 -7.85
CA LEU A 313 -4.40 1.67 -7.57
C LEU A 313 -5.67 0.84 -7.30
N SER A 314 -6.62 1.41 -6.54
CA SER A 314 -7.91 0.80 -6.25
C SER A 314 -8.73 0.46 -7.49
N ALA A 315 -8.52 1.22 -8.58
CA ALA A 315 -9.20 0.98 -9.85
C ALA A 315 -8.42 0.02 -10.75
N GLN A 316 -7.08 0.04 -10.71
CA GLN A 316 -6.23 -0.77 -11.59
C GLN A 316 -6.28 -2.27 -11.27
N THR A 317 -6.26 -2.66 -9.99
CA THR A 317 -6.26 -4.09 -9.61
C THR A 317 -7.56 -4.81 -9.99
N PRO A 318 -8.76 -4.29 -9.65
CA PRO A 318 -10.03 -4.83 -10.16
C PRO A 318 -10.12 -4.83 -11.67
N TYR A 319 -9.59 -3.79 -12.33
CA TYR A 319 -9.57 -3.73 -13.79
C TYR A 319 -8.74 -4.89 -14.37
N ALA A 320 -7.53 -5.14 -13.86
CA ALA A 320 -6.68 -6.23 -14.32
C ALA A 320 -7.36 -7.60 -14.11
N ALA A 321 -7.95 -7.82 -12.95
CA ALA A 321 -8.73 -9.04 -12.67
C ALA A 321 -9.97 -9.16 -13.57
N ALA A 322 -10.64 -8.05 -13.91
CA ALA A 322 -11.81 -8.04 -14.79
C ALA A 322 -11.46 -8.38 -16.25
N GLN A 323 -10.28 -7.96 -16.73
CA GLN A 323 -9.78 -8.34 -18.07
C GLN A 323 -9.56 -9.85 -18.19
N ASP A 324 -9.26 -10.51 -17.07
CA ASP A 324 -9.10 -11.95 -16.98
C ASP A 324 -10.41 -12.70 -16.65
N GLY A 325 -11.55 -11.99 -16.57
CA GLY A 325 -12.85 -12.55 -16.21
C GLY A 325 -13.00 -12.97 -14.75
N LEU A 326 -12.11 -12.49 -13.86
CA LEU A 326 -12.10 -12.79 -12.43
C LEU A 326 -12.72 -11.69 -11.57
N PHE A 327 -13.03 -10.53 -12.13
CA PHE A 327 -13.85 -9.50 -11.48
C PHE A 327 -15.09 -9.16 -12.31
N PRO A 328 -16.15 -8.54 -11.72
CA PRO A 328 -17.34 -8.18 -12.47
C PRO A 328 -17.00 -7.31 -13.69
N GLY A 329 -17.56 -7.66 -14.86
CA GLY A 329 -17.17 -7.05 -16.15
C GLY A 329 -17.32 -5.52 -16.22
N ALA A 330 -18.12 -4.91 -15.34
CA ALA A 330 -18.21 -3.46 -15.21
C ALA A 330 -16.86 -2.80 -14.86
N PHE A 331 -16.01 -3.46 -14.06
CA PHE A 331 -14.68 -2.99 -13.68
C PHE A 331 -13.67 -3.04 -14.84
N GLY A 332 -13.96 -3.79 -15.90
CA GLY A 332 -13.12 -3.87 -17.10
C GLY A 332 -13.26 -2.66 -18.04
N LYS A 333 -14.21 -1.75 -17.80
CA LYS A 333 -14.47 -0.60 -18.67
C LYS A 333 -13.61 0.61 -18.29
N LYS A 334 -12.93 1.20 -19.28
CA LYS A 334 -12.17 2.46 -19.13
C LYS A 334 -12.89 3.63 -19.79
N LYS A 335 -12.80 4.80 -19.16
CA LYS A 335 -13.16 6.09 -19.77
C LYS A 335 -11.99 7.04 -19.53
N ARG A 336 -11.50 7.71 -20.59
CA ARG A 336 -10.32 8.61 -20.52
C ARG A 336 -9.07 7.94 -19.90
N GLY A 337 -8.90 6.64 -20.14
CA GLY A 337 -7.77 5.85 -19.62
C GLY A 337 -7.91 5.34 -18.18
N VAL A 338 -8.99 5.68 -17.47
CA VAL A 338 -9.22 5.32 -16.06
C VAL A 338 -10.36 4.30 -15.94
N PRO A 339 -10.23 3.24 -15.10
CA PRO A 339 -11.34 2.35 -14.77
C PRO A 339 -12.38 3.05 -13.89
N THR A 340 -13.35 3.73 -14.50
CA THR A 340 -14.26 4.66 -13.78
C THR A 340 -15.17 3.96 -12.77
N VAL A 341 -15.59 2.72 -13.06
CA VAL A 341 -16.40 1.94 -12.11
C VAL A 341 -15.58 1.60 -10.87
N GLY A 342 -14.31 1.23 -11.05
CA GLY A 342 -13.39 0.97 -9.93
C GLY A 342 -13.26 2.19 -9.01
N VAL A 343 -12.98 3.36 -9.60
CA VAL A 343 -12.89 4.62 -8.84
C VAL A 343 -14.19 4.92 -8.10
N LEU A 344 -15.34 4.84 -8.77
CA LEU A 344 -16.63 5.16 -8.18
C LEU A 344 -16.95 4.25 -6.99
N VAL A 345 -16.80 2.93 -7.14
CA VAL A 345 -17.13 1.98 -6.07
C VAL A 345 -16.16 2.15 -4.89
N THR A 346 -14.86 2.33 -5.15
CA THR A 346 -13.87 2.62 -4.09
C THR A 346 -14.28 3.85 -3.29
N VAL A 347 -14.63 4.95 -3.94
CA VAL A 347 -14.98 6.21 -3.26
C VAL A 347 -16.26 6.07 -2.46
N VAL A 348 -17.26 5.38 -2.98
CA VAL A 348 -18.51 5.11 -2.25
C VAL A 348 -18.25 4.25 -1.03
N LEU A 349 -17.50 3.15 -1.17
CA LEU A 349 -17.18 2.26 -0.04
C LEU A 349 -16.32 2.96 1.02
N ALA A 350 -15.30 3.71 0.61
CA ALA A 350 -14.48 4.51 1.51
C ALA A 350 -15.34 5.55 2.26
N SER A 351 -16.25 6.25 1.57
CA SER A 351 -17.19 7.20 2.19
C SER A 351 -18.10 6.54 3.23
N LEU A 352 -18.71 5.40 2.89
CA LEU A 352 -19.57 4.66 3.80
C LEU A 352 -18.79 4.21 5.03
N LEU A 353 -17.57 3.72 4.83
CA LEU A 353 -16.70 3.32 5.92
C LEU A 353 -16.30 4.52 6.80
N THR A 354 -15.96 5.66 6.22
CA THR A 354 -15.70 6.90 6.96
C THR A 354 -16.90 7.29 7.83
N VAL A 355 -18.10 7.35 7.25
CA VAL A 355 -19.33 7.68 8.00
C VAL A 355 -19.59 6.66 9.12
N TYR A 356 -19.44 5.36 8.84
CA TYR A 356 -19.61 4.31 9.84
C TYR A 356 -18.63 4.49 11.02
N ASN A 357 -17.36 4.77 10.74
CA ASN A 357 -16.37 4.94 11.81
C ASN A 357 -16.62 6.19 12.66
N TYR A 358 -17.00 7.33 12.08
CA TYR A 358 -17.32 8.54 12.85
C TYR A 358 -18.65 8.43 13.63
N THR A 359 -19.55 7.51 13.26
CA THR A 359 -20.86 7.33 13.91
C THR A 359 -20.87 6.22 14.96
N ALA A 360 -20.25 5.08 14.66
CA ALA A 360 -20.27 3.87 15.46
C ALA A 360 -18.91 3.54 16.11
N GLY A 361 -17.83 4.24 15.75
CA GLY A 361 -16.49 3.99 16.29
C GLY A 361 -16.34 4.47 17.74
N SER A 362 -15.84 3.58 18.60
CA SER A 362 -15.48 3.86 19.98
C SER A 362 -14.02 4.35 20.08
N GLY A 363 -13.73 5.58 19.65
CA GLY A 363 -12.36 6.12 19.65
C GLY A 363 -11.39 5.37 18.71
N GLY A 364 -10.23 5.96 18.39
CA GLY A 364 -9.20 5.28 17.60
C GLY A 364 -9.64 4.86 16.18
N VAL A 365 -10.36 5.75 15.48
CA VAL A 365 -10.87 5.50 14.12
C VAL A 365 -9.75 5.17 13.15
N PHE A 366 -8.63 5.90 13.24
CA PHE A 366 -7.48 5.69 12.37
C PHE A 366 -6.85 4.31 12.60
N GLU A 367 -6.59 3.93 13.85
CA GLU A 367 -5.98 2.66 14.24
C GLU A 367 -6.85 1.48 13.79
N SER A 368 -8.18 1.58 13.99
CA SER A 368 -9.12 0.55 13.56
C SER A 368 -9.06 0.31 12.05
N LEU A 369 -9.07 1.39 11.26
CA LEU A 369 -8.95 1.32 9.80
C LEU A 369 -7.59 0.76 9.36
N VAL A 370 -6.52 1.18 10.04
CA VAL A 370 -5.16 0.71 9.80
C VAL A 370 -5.04 -0.79 10.06
N LEU A 371 -5.56 -1.31 11.16
CA LEU A 371 -5.48 -2.74 11.50
C LEU A 371 -6.23 -3.61 10.49
N ILE A 372 -7.43 -3.19 10.05
CA ILE A 372 -8.17 -3.88 8.98
C ILE A 372 -7.32 -3.89 7.69
N THR A 373 -6.76 -2.74 7.34
CA THR A 373 -5.91 -2.59 6.14
C THR A 373 -4.68 -3.50 6.23
N THR A 374 -4.03 -3.57 7.39
CA THR A 374 -2.89 -4.44 7.65
C THR A 374 -3.24 -5.89 7.38
N PHE A 375 -4.36 -6.38 7.93
CA PHE A 375 -4.82 -7.74 7.65
C PHE A 375 -5.09 -7.94 6.14
N THR A 376 -5.88 -7.08 5.50
CA THR A 376 -6.26 -7.27 4.10
C THR A 376 -5.07 -7.12 3.14
N ALA A 377 -4.03 -6.37 3.52
CA ALA A 377 -2.77 -6.27 2.78
C ALA A 377 -1.88 -7.50 2.95
N THR A 378 -1.88 -8.14 4.13
CA THR A 378 -1.08 -9.35 4.34
C THR A 378 -1.54 -10.53 3.50
N VAL A 379 -2.82 -10.63 3.12
CA VAL A 379 -3.33 -11.72 2.25
C VAL A 379 -2.63 -11.76 0.89
N PRO A 380 -2.61 -10.68 0.06
CA PRO A 380 -1.86 -10.69 -1.19
C PRO A 380 -0.34 -10.84 -0.98
N TYR A 381 0.22 -10.39 0.15
CA TYR A 381 1.64 -10.58 0.46
C TYR A 381 1.96 -12.05 0.78
N LEU A 382 1.11 -12.73 1.54
CA LEU A 382 1.19 -14.17 1.81
C LEU A 382 1.07 -14.97 0.52
N LEU A 383 0.10 -14.63 -0.34
CA LEU A 383 -0.06 -15.30 -1.63
C LEU A 383 1.12 -15.05 -2.57
N ALA A 384 1.68 -13.84 -2.60
CA ALA A 384 2.85 -13.53 -3.42
C ALA A 384 4.12 -14.23 -2.91
N THR A 385 4.37 -14.23 -1.60
CA THR A 385 5.52 -14.93 -1.00
C THR A 385 5.38 -16.44 -1.15
N ALA A 386 4.18 -17.00 -0.96
CA ALA A 386 3.88 -18.40 -1.26
C ALA A 386 4.07 -18.73 -2.74
N ALA A 387 3.66 -17.85 -3.67
CA ALA A 387 3.90 -18.01 -5.10
C ALA A 387 5.41 -18.07 -5.41
N GLN A 388 6.21 -17.23 -4.75
CA GLN A 388 7.66 -17.29 -4.88
C GLN A 388 8.22 -18.64 -4.38
N ILE A 389 7.78 -19.13 -3.23
CA ILE A 389 8.18 -20.46 -2.71
C ILE A 389 7.77 -21.55 -3.71
N TYR A 390 6.53 -21.52 -4.20
CA TYR A 390 6.02 -22.45 -5.22
C TYR A 390 6.92 -22.46 -6.46
N PHE A 391 7.33 -21.30 -6.96
CA PHE A 391 8.21 -21.22 -8.13
C PHE A 391 9.64 -21.73 -7.87
N LEU A 392 10.13 -21.63 -6.64
CA LEU A 392 11.43 -22.18 -6.26
C LEU A 392 11.39 -23.71 -6.13
N VAL A 393 10.27 -24.27 -5.65
CA VAL A 393 10.12 -25.72 -5.39
C VAL A 393 9.61 -26.50 -6.62
N SER A 394 8.74 -25.91 -7.45
CA SER A 394 8.09 -26.57 -8.60
C SER A 394 9.02 -26.99 -9.73
N GLY A 395 10.33 -26.75 -9.62
CA GLY A 395 11.30 -27.26 -10.58
C GLY A 395 11.22 -26.63 -11.97
N GLN A 396 10.57 -25.46 -12.11
CA GLN A 396 10.64 -24.60 -13.31
C GLN A 396 12.03 -23.96 -13.43
N ARG A 397 13.04 -24.83 -13.55
CA ARG A 397 14.48 -24.61 -13.36
C ARG A 397 15.08 -23.61 -14.34
N ASP A 398 14.51 -23.47 -15.54
CA ASP A 398 15.03 -22.58 -16.59
C ASP A 398 14.94 -21.09 -16.22
N ARG A 399 14.11 -20.75 -15.21
CA ARG A 399 13.94 -19.38 -14.71
C ARG A 399 14.53 -19.16 -13.32
N VAL A 400 15.15 -20.16 -12.70
CA VAL A 400 15.69 -20.08 -11.32
C VAL A 400 17.21 -20.20 -11.35
N HIS A 401 17.91 -19.18 -10.86
CA HIS A 401 19.37 -19.14 -10.81
C HIS A 401 19.88 -20.00 -9.65
N ARG A 402 20.50 -21.16 -9.93
CA ARG A 402 20.98 -22.13 -8.91
C ARG A 402 21.83 -21.50 -7.80
N GLY A 403 22.74 -20.58 -8.16
CA GLY A 403 23.60 -19.89 -7.17
C GLY A 403 22.86 -18.94 -6.22
N ARG A 404 21.57 -18.67 -6.45
CA ARG A 404 20.74 -17.78 -5.63
C ARG A 404 19.55 -18.50 -4.98
N LEU A 405 19.36 -19.80 -5.23
CA LEU A 405 18.20 -20.56 -4.77
C LEU A 405 18.02 -20.52 -3.25
N VAL A 406 19.08 -20.83 -2.50
CA VAL A 406 19.04 -20.83 -1.02
C VAL A 406 18.69 -19.45 -0.49
N ARG A 407 19.33 -18.39 -1.01
CA ARG A 407 19.05 -17.02 -0.64
C ARG A 407 17.59 -16.65 -0.91
N ASP A 408 17.09 -16.97 -2.10
CA ASP A 408 15.74 -16.62 -2.52
C ASP A 408 14.68 -17.40 -1.72
N ALA A 409 14.98 -18.65 -1.34
CA ALA A 409 14.13 -19.46 -0.47
C ALA A 409 14.09 -18.91 0.96
N VAL A 410 15.24 -18.56 1.53
CA VAL A 410 15.33 -17.94 2.87
C VAL A 410 14.58 -16.61 2.89
N LEU A 411 14.78 -15.76 1.87
CA LEU A 411 14.06 -14.48 1.76
C LEU A 411 12.55 -14.66 1.64
N ALA A 412 12.09 -15.60 0.80
CA ALA A 412 10.67 -15.87 0.64
C ALA A 412 10.05 -16.46 1.93
N GLY A 413 10.74 -17.38 2.59
CA GLY A 413 10.31 -17.94 3.87
C GLY A 413 10.25 -16.89 4.99
N ALA A 414 11.25 -16.02 5.09
CA ALA A 414 11.27 -14.92 6.05
C ALA A 414 10.14 -13.92 5.79
N ALA A 415 9.91 -13.52 4.53
CA ALA A 415 8.82 -12.61 4.17
C ALA A 415 7.43 -13.22 4.40
N PHE A 416 7.28 -14.53 4.19
CA PHE A 416 6.05 -15.28 4.50
C PHE A 416 5.81 -15.31 6.02
N ALA A 417 6.83 -15.68 6.82
CA ALA A 417 6.74 -15.70 8.28
C ALA A 417 6.44 -14.31 8.86
N PHE A 418 7.07 -13.27 8.30
CA PHE A 418 6.79 -11.87 8.63
C PHE A 418 5.34 -11.49 8.35
N SER A 419 4.81 -11.85 7.17
CA SER A 419 3.41 -11.58 6.82
C SER A 419 2.44 -12.32 7.75
N MET A 420 2.77 -13.56 8.15
CA MET A 420 2.00 -14.32 9.15
C MET A 420 2.04 -13.67 10.53
N TRP A 421 3.20 -13.19 10.96
CA TRP A 421 3.35 -12.49 12.24
C TRP A 421 2.50 -11.21 12.29
N LEU A 422 2.40 -10.47 11.18
CA LEU A 422 1.55 -9.29 11.06
C LEU A 422 0.05 -9.60 11.15
N VAL A 423 -0.39 -10.75 10.62
CA VAL A 423 -1.77 -11.22 10.83
C VAL A 423 -2.05 -11.39 12.32
N ALA A 424 -1.14 -12.04 13.05
CA ALA A 424 -1.28 -12.21 14.50
C ALA A 424 -1.28 -10.86 15.23
N GLY A 425 -0.40 -9.93 14.84
CA GLY A 425 -0.33 -8.59 15.43
C GLY A 425 -1.55 -7.70 15.14
N SER A 426 -2.28 -7.92 14.04
CA SER A 426 -3.45 -7.10 13.68
C SER A 426 -4.64 -7.23 14.65
N GLY A 427 -4.63 -8.27 15.49
CA GLY A 427 -5.65 -8.49 16.51
C GLY A 427 -6.92 -9.15 15.97
N TYR A 428 -7.67 -9.77 16.88
CA TYR A 428 -8.83 -10.59 16.55
C TYR A 428 -9.91 -9.82 15.77
N ALA A 429 -10.21 -8.58 16.18
CA ALA A 429 -11.27 -7.78 15.57
C ALA A 429 -10.98 -7.48 14.09
N ALA A 430 -9.75 -7.08 13.76
CA ALA A 430 -9.36 -6.77 12.38
C ALA A 430 -9.34 -8.03 11.50
N VAL A 431 -8.82 -9.16 12.02
CA VAL A 431 -8.86 -10.44 11.32
C VAL A 431 -10.30 -10.88 11.08
N TYR A 432 -11.16 -10.81 12.10
CA TYR A 432 -12.57 -11.18 11.98
C TYR A 432 -13.29 -10.34 10.92
N GLN A 433 -13.20 -9.01 11.00
CA GLN A 433 -13.83 -8.10 10.04
C GLN A 433 -13.27 -8.29 8.62
N GLY A 434 -11.96 -8.44 8.50
CA GLY A 434 -11.29 -8.68 7.22
C GLY A 434 -11.74 -9.99 6.57
N VAL A 435 -11.82 -11.09 7.34
CA VAL A 435 -12.32 -12.38 6.85
C VAL A 435 -13.77 -12.29 6.38
N LEU A 436 -14.63 -11.54 7.08
CA LEU A 436 -16.01 -11.29 6.60
C LEU A 436 -16.01 -10.61 5.23
N PHE A 437 -15.18 -9.57 5.03
CA PHE A 437 -15.06 -8.93 3.72
C PHE A 437 -14.52 -9.87 2.62
N LEU A 438 -13.63 -10.80 2.97
CA LEU A 438 -13.15 -11.83 2.04
C LEU A 438 -14.26 -12.82 1.67
N PHE A 439 -15.10 -13.25 2.63
CA PHE A 439 -16.21 -14.16 2.36
C PHE A 439 -17.28 -13.55 1.46
N VAL A 440 -17.54 -12.24 1.56
CA VAL A 440 -18.38 -11.53 0.57
C VAL A 440 -17.79 -11.70 -0.83
N GLY A 441 -16.46 -11.63 -0.98
CA GLY A 441 -15.78 -11.90 -2.24
C GLY A 441 -15.99 -13.32 -2.76
N VAL A 442 -15.95 -14.32 -1.87
CA VAL A 442 -16.20 -15.72 -2.26
C VAL A 442 -17.59 -15.90 -2.86
N LEU A 443 -18.62 -15.24 -2.33
CA LEU A 443 -19.97 -15.25 -2.92
C LEU A 443 -19.98 -14.64 -4.33
N VAL A 444 -19.28 -13.52 -4.52
CA VAL A 444 -19.15 -12.88 -5.85
C VAL A 444 -18.44 -13.80 -6.83
N TYR A 445 -17.35 -14.44 -6.42
CA TYR A 445 -16.62 -15.40 -7.25
C TYR A 445 -17.49 -16.61 -7.63
N ALA A 446 -18.21 -17.18 -6.66
CA ALA A 446 -19.11 -18.32 -6.91
C ALA A 446 -20.19 -17.98 -7.94
N TRP A 447 -20.82 -16.81 -7.81
CA TRP A 447 -21.81 -16.33 -8.76
C TRP A 447 -21.22 -16.11 -10.16
N MET A 448 -20.03 -15.51 -10.25
CA MET A 448 -19.33 -15.32 -11.52
C MET A 448 -18.92 -16.63 -12.17
N ALA A 449 -18.39 -17.58 -11.40
CA ALA A 449 -18.01 -18.90 -11.87
C ALA A 449 -19.22 -19.67 -12.44
N ALA A 450 -20.36 -19.60 -11.75
CA ALA A 450 -21.61 -20.20 -12.22
C ALA A 450 -22.09 -19.60 -13.55
N ARG A 451 -21.99 -18.26 -13.72
CA ARG A 451 -22.35 -17.61 -14.99
C ARG A 451 -21.41 -17.98 -16.13
N LYS A 452 -20.10 -18.06 -15.86
CA LYS A 452 -19.09 -18.48 -16.84
C LYS A 452 -19.34 -19.91 -17.31
N GLN A 453 -19.69 -20.81 -16.40
CA GLN A 453 -20.00 -22.20 -16.73
C GLN A 453 -21.28 -22.31 -17.58
N ARG A 454 -22.36 -21.59 -17.23
CA ARG A 454 -23.60 -21.57 -18.05
C ARG A 454 -23.35 -21.08 -19.47
N ALA A 455 -22.60 -19.99 -19.62
CA ALA A 455 -22.26 -19.46 -20.95
C ALA A 455 -21.40 -20.42 -21.78
N ALA A 456 -20.57 -21.25 -21.13
CA ALA A 456 -19.83 -22.30 -21.83
C ALA A 456 -20.75 -23.42 -22.31
N THR A 457 -21.75 -23.81 -21.50
CA THR A 457 -22.73 -24.83 -21.87
C THR A 457 -23.73 -24.37 -22.95
N GLU A 458 -24.06 -23.08 -23.01
CA GLU A 458 -24.97 -22.52 -24.02
C GLU A 458 -24.32 -22.33 -25.41
N ASN A 459 -22.98 -22.32 -25.48
CA ASN A 459 -22.22 -22.17 -26.73
C ASN A 459 -21.72 -23.52 -27.30
N HIS A 460 -22.00 -24.62 -26.61
CA HIS A 460 -21.78 -26.00 -27.06
C HIS A 460 -23.11 -26.65 -27.39
#